data_AF-A0A7V4PM12-F1
#
_entry.id   AF-A0A7V4PM12-F1
#
_cell.length_a   1.000
_cell.length_b   1.000
_cell.length_c   1.000
_cell.angle_alpha   90.00
_cell.angle_beta   90.00
_cell.angle_gamma   90.00
#
_symmetry.space_group_name_H-M   'P 1'
#
loop_
_entity.id
_entity.type
_entity.pdbx_description
1 polymer ?
#
loop_
_entity_poly.entity_id
_entity_poly.type
_entity_poly.pdbx_seq_one_letter_code
_entity_poly.pdbx_strand_id
1 'polypeptide(L)'
;MKRKRGKSWAIKLCIIGTSLWFGSLCYGGEIKNHLEVSLGSGKSFLYTAKSLGIPILKASLKIENGVFEQGKPSYQVQIHLGSFQNLRPLLRINNCFTSIIDSENLQPFRYMKEIDQKGVFIKDKHYYQILTFDCASSKVIERTDKKGE
;
A
#
# COMPACT_ATOMS: atom_id res chain seq x y z
N MET A 1 -3.17 33.36 53.88
CA MET A 1 -2.33 33.78 52.73
C MET A 1 -2.77 33.00 51.47
N LYS A 2 -3.51 33.63 50.55
CA LYS A 2 -4.03 33.00 49.32
C LYS A 2 -2.97 33.09 48.22
N ARG A 3 -2.53 31.96 47.64
CA ARG A 3 -1.76 31.94 46.37
C ARG A 3 -2.34 30.95 45.38
N LYS A 4 -2.54 31.46 44.17
CA LYS A 4 -3.39 31.01 43.07
C LYS A 4 -2.88 29.70 42.43
N ARG A 5 -3.73 28.66 42.36
CA ARG A 5 -3.60 27.56 41.39
C ARG A 5 -4.41 27.93 40.16
N GLY A 6 -3.75 28.12 39.03
CA GLY A 6 -4.44 28.36 37.77
C GLY A 6 -3.44 28.67 36.69
N LYS A 7 -2.94 27.63 36.01
CA LYS A 7 -2.16 27.74 34.75
C LYS A 7 -1.80 26.38 34.09
N SER A 8 -2.45 25.27 34.44
CA SER A 8 -2.12 23.95 33.85
C SER A 8 -3.05 23.51 32.71
N TRP A 9 -4.27 24.05 32.62
CA TRP A 9 -5.26 23.59 31.65
C TRP A 9 -5.09 24.16 30.24
N ALA A 10 -4.51 25.36 30.10
CA ALA A 10 -4.32 25.99 28.78
C ALA A 10 -3.28 25.26 27.91
N ILE A 11 -2.25 24.66 28.53
CA ILE A 11 -1.16 23.99 27.80
C ILE A 11 -1.65 22.67 27.17
N LYS A 12 -2.59 21.96 27.83
CA LYS A 12 -3.14 20.71 27.30
C LYS A 12 -4.02 20.91 26.06
N LEU A 13 -4.66 22.07 25.91
CA LEU A 13 -5.50 22.38 24.74
C LEU A 13 -4.69 22.74 23.48
N CYS A 14 -3.49 23.32 23.62
CA CYS A 14 -2.64 23.65 22.47
C CYS A 14 -2.05 22.42 21.77
N ILE A 15 -1.82 21.31 22.49
CA ILE A 15 -1.26 20.08 21.92
C ILE A 15 -2.31 19.34 21.07
N ILE A 16 -3.58 19.38 21.47
CA ILE A 16 -4.68 18.74 20.72
C ILE A 16 -5.01 19.53 19.45
N GLY A 17 -4.92 20.87 19.49
CA GLY A 17 -5.16 21.74 18.34
C GLY A 17 -4.11 21.63 17.23
N THR A 18 -2.85 21.33 17.57
CA THR A 18 -1.75 21.19 16.58
C THR A 18 -1.75 19.84 15.87
N SER A 19 -2.24 18.77 16.51
CA SER A 19 -2.37 17.45 15.87
C SER A 19 -3.40 17.40 14.73
N LEU A 20 -4.38 18.30 14.71
CA LEU A 20 -5.42 18.33 13.66
C LEU A 20 -4.98 19.01 12.36
N TRP A 21 -3.92 19.83 12.37
CA TRP A 21 -3.42 20.52 11.17
C TRP A 21 -2.49 19.66 10.31
N PHE A 22 -1.84 18.64 10.87
CA PHE A 22 -0.98 17.73 10.11
C PHE A 22 -1.74 16.68 9.29
N GLY A 23 -3.05 16.50 9.53
CA GLY A 23 -3.86 15.50 8.82
C GLY A 23 -4.16 15.82 7.35
N SER A 24 -3.88 17.04 6.88
CA SER A 24 -4.34 17.52 5.56
C SER A 24 -3.26 17.60 4.47
N LEU A 25 -2.01 17.21 4.74
CA LEU A 25 -0.88 17.47 3.83
C LEU A 25 -0.38 16.26 3.04
N CYS A 26 -1.24 15.26 2.83
CA CYS A 26 -0.99 14.19 1.86
C CYS A 26 -1.61 14.58 0.50
N TYR A 27 -0.96 15.50 -0.20
CA TYR A 27 -1.33 15.85 -1.58
C TYR A 27 -0.70 14.83 -2.53
N GLY A 28 -1.53 14.09 -3.26
CA GLY A 28 -1.07 13.11 -4.23
C GLY A 28 -0.49 13.76 -5.47
N GLY A 29 0.79 13.54 -5.75
CA GLY A 29 1.49 14.10 -6.90
C GLY A 29 1.40 13.23 -8.16
N GLU A 30 1.43 13.93 -9.31
CA GLU A 30 1.45 13.47 -10.71
C GLU A 30 1.49 11.95 -10.98
N ILE A 31 0.45 11.47 -11.65
CA ILE A 31 0.47 10.24 -12.43
C ILE A 31 1.37 10.49 -13.65
N LYS A 32 2.64 10.09 -13.58
CA LYS A 32 3.49 10.06 -14.78
C LYS A 32 3.19 8.79 -15.55
N ASN A 33 2.29 8.89 -16.52
CA ASN A 33 2.06 7.88 -17.55
C ASN A 33 3.26 7.85 -18.50
N HIS A 34 4.41 7.35 -18.06
CA HIS A 34 5.56 7.26 -18.96
C HIS A 34 6.47 6.12 -18.55
N LEU A 35 6.10 4.91 -18.97
CA LEU A 35 7.00 3.79 -19.24
C LEU A 35 6.16 2.72 -19.95
N GLU A 36 6.03 2.90 -21.26
CA GLU A 36 5.64 1.83 -22.17
C GLU A 36 6.82 0.84 -22.20
N VAL A 37 6.86 -0.05 -21.21
CA VAL A 37 7.84 -1.14 -21.17
C VAL A 37 7.37 -2.18 -22.19
N SER A 38 7.96 -2.12 -23.39
CA SER A 38 7.79 -3.12 -24.42
C SER A 38 8.40 -4.45 -23.98
N LEU A 39 7.55 -5.35 -23.47
CA LEU A 39 7.40 -6.74 -23.94
C LEU A 39 6.20 -7.37 -23.20
N GLY A 40 5.07 -7.52 -23.90
CA GLY A 40 3.87 -8.25 -23.43
C GLY A 40 2.72 -7.38 -22.91
N SER A 41 1.98 -6.71 -23.81
CA SER A 41 0.60 -6.14 -23.71
C SER A 41 0.12 -5.45 -22.39
N GLY A 42 0.98 -5.21 -21.41
CA GLY A 42 0.60 -4.67 -20.12
C GLY A 42 0.64 -3.15 -20.05
N LYS A 43 -0.08 -2.58 -19.07
CA LYS A 43 0.01 -1.16 -18.69
C LYS A 43 0.71 -1.03 -17.34
N SER A 44 1.55 -0.02 -17.19
CA SER A 44 2.16 0.32 -15.90
C SER A 44 1.91 1.77 -15.53
N PHE A 45 1.67 2.01 -14.25
CA PHE A 45 1.41 3.32 -13.67
C PHE A 45 2.34 3.51 -12.48
N LEU A 46 2.88 4.72 -12.36
CA LEU A 46 3.76 5.11 -11.27
C LEU A 46 3.14 6.28 -10.53
N TYR A 47 3.19 6.21 -9.20
CA TYR A 47 2.67 7.22 -8.31
C TYR A 47 3.68 7.52 -7.21
N THR A 48 3.79 8.80 -6.84
CA THR A 48 4.64 9.25 -5.75
C THR A 48 3.83 10.08 -4.76
N ALA A 49 3.69 9.58 -3.54
CA ALA A 49 3.11 10.33 -2.44
C ALA A 49 4.15 11.28 -1.87
N LYS A 50 3.75 12.53 -1.60
CA LYS A 50 4.59 13.55 -0.98
C LYS A 50 3.96 14.03 0.32
N SER A 51 4.79 14.39 1.28
CA SER A 51 4.40 15.12 2.49
C SER A 51 5.27 16.37 2.58
N LEU A 52 4.64 17.54 2.71
CA LEU A 52 5.36 18.84 2.72
C LEU A 52 6.30 19.02 1.51
N GLY A 53 5.91 18.52 0.34
CA GLY A 53 6.72 18.54 -0.89
C GLY A 53 7.82 17.48 -0.98
N ILE A 54 8.10 16.77 0.12
CA ILE A 54 9.11 15.71 0.19
C ILE A 54 8.47 14.37 -0.20
N PRO A 55 9.03 13.63 -1.18
CA PRO A 55 8.53 12.31 -1.55
C PRO A 55 8.72 11.32 -0.41
N ILE A 56 7.62 10.68 0.00
CA ILE A 56 7.60 9.73 1.12
C ILE A 56 7.43 8.28 0.68
N LEU A 57 6.59 8.03 -0.33
CA LEU A 57 6.25 6.69 -0.83
C LEU A 57 6.18 6.70 -2.34
N LYS A 58 6.59 5.60 -2.95
CA LYS A 58 6.36 5.28 -4.35
C LYS A 58 5.43 4.09 -4.45
N ALA A 59 4.45 4.17 -5.34
CA ALA A 59 3.61 3.04 -5.70
C ALA A 59 3.74 2.79 -7.21
N SER A 60 3.76 1.53 -7.62
CA SER A 60 3.64 1.14 -9.01
C SER A 60 2.48 0.16 -9.16
N LEU A 61 1.62 0.39 -10.14
CA LEU A 61 0.57 -0.53 -10.55
C LEU A 61 0.95 -1.08 -11.92
N LYS A 62 1.04 -2.39 -12.06
CA LYS A 62 1.28 -3.09 -13.32
C LYS A 62 0.08 -3.98 -13.60
N ILE A 63 -0.44 -3.92 -14.82
CA ILE A 63 -1.52 -4.78 -15.29
C ILE A 63 -0.97 -5.51 -16.51
N GLU A 64 -0.81 -6.81 -16.44
CA GLU A 64 -0.33 -7.66 -17.52
C GLU A 64 -1.49 -8.50 -18.08
N ASN A 65 -1.55 -8.60 -19.41
CA ASN A 65 -2.51 -9.46 -20.11
C ASN A 65 -1.85 -10.80 -20.43
N GLY A 66 -2.65 -11.87 -20.49
CA GLY A 66 -2.23 -13.13 -21.10
C GLY A 66 -1.57 -14.12 -20.15
N VAL A 67 -1.81 -14.00 -18.84
CA VAL A 67 -1.51 -15.11 -17.93
C VAL A 67 -2.59 -16.16 -18.14
N PHE A 68 -2.20 -17.40 -18.43
CA PHE A 68 -3.12 -18.53 -18.50
C PHE A 68 -3.06 -19.30 -17.19
N GLU A 69 -4.00 -19.05 -16.28
CA GLU A 69 -4.18 -19.85 -15.08
C GLU A 69 -5.33 -20.83 -15.36
N GLN A 70 -5.07 -22.14 -15.26
CA GLN A 70 -6.04 -23.21 -15.55
C GLN A 70 -6.62 -23.19 -16.98
N GLY A 71 -5.88 -22.67 -17.96
CA GLY A 71 -6.31 -22.63 -19.37
C GLY A 71 -7.29 -21.52 -19.71
N LYS A 72 -7.60 -20.62 -18.77
CA LYS A 72 -8.44 -19.44 -19.01
C LYS A 72 -7.60 -18.18 -19.16
N PRO A 73 -8.00 -17.24 -20.03
CA PRO A 73 -7.37 -15.93 -20.10
C PRO A 73 -7.57 -15.17 -18.78
N SER A 74 -6.48 -14.62 -18.24
CA SER A 74 -6.51 -13.84 -17.01
C SER A 74 -5.61 -12.60 -17.10
N TYR A 75 -5.96 -11.61 -16.29
CA TYR A 75 -5.17 -10.42 -16.02
C TYR A 75 -4.37 -10.61 -14.73
N GLN A 76 -3.10 -10.23 -14.76
CA GLN A 76 -2.29 -10.11 -13.56
C GLN A 76 -2.15 -8.64 -13.18
N VAL A 77 -2.70 -8.28 -12.02
CA VAL A 77 -2.59 -6.93 -11.45
C VAL A 77 -1.59 -6.97 -10.31
N GLN A 78 -0.49 -6.25 -10.43
CA GLN A 78 0.55 -6.14 -9.42
C GLN A 78 0.64 -4.71 -8.91
N ILE A 79 0.62 -4.53 -7.59
CA ILE A 79 0.86 -3.26 -6.91
C ILE A 79 2.09 -3.40 -6.04
N HIS A 80 3.09 -2.57 -6.27
CA HIS A 80 4.26 -2.48 -5.42
C HIS A 80 4.27 -1.14 -4.70
N LEU A 81 4.44 -1.15 -3.39
CA LEU A 81 4.52 0.03 -2.54
C LEU A 81 5.87 0.04 -1.84
N GLY A 82 6.64 1.11 -2.06
CA GLY A 82 7.97 1.28 -1.51
C GLY A 82 8.13 2.61 -0.78
N SER A 83 8.90 2.65 0.30
CA SER A 83 9.43 3.91 0.82
C SER A 83 10.65 4.38 0.03
N PHE A 84 10.90 5.69 0.02
CA PHE A 84 12.11 6.24 -0.57
C PHE A 84 13.35 5.90 0.27
N GLN A 85 14.50 5.78 -0.39
CA GLN A 85 15.72 5.25 0.21
C GLN A 85 16.25 6.13 1.36
N ASN A 86 16.11 7.45 1.24
CA ASN A 86 16.43 8.44 2.27
C ASN A 86 15.53 8.34 3.52
N LEU A 87 14.36 7.73 3.41
CA LEU A 87 13.43 7.54 4.53
C LEU A 87 13.52 6.17 5.18
N ARG A 88 14.26 5.21 4.60
CA ARG A 88 14.41 3.84 5.15
C ARG A 88 14.81 3.79 6.63
N PRO A 89 15.67 4.68 7.16
CA PRO A 89 15.99 4.68 8.60
C PRO A 89 14.77 4.97 9.50
N LEU A 90 13.79 5.73 8.99
CA LEU A 90 12.58 6.12 9.72
C LEU A 90 11.37 5.24 9.36
N LEU A 91 11.31 4.81 8.10
CA LEU A 91 10.19 4.11 7.47
C LEU A 91 10.71 3.24 6.31
N ARG A 92 10.74 1.93 6.53
CA ARG A 92 10.88 0.91 5.49
C ARG A 92 9.51 0.39 5.12
N ILE A 93 9.12 0.54 3.86
CA ILE A 93 7.97 -0.13 3.28
C ILE A 93 8.43 -0.77 1.97
N ASN A 94 8.12 -2.04 1.79
CA ASN A 94 8.38 -2.82 0.59
C ASN A 94 7.29 -3.88 0.43
N ASN A 95 6.06 -3.41 0.22
CA ASN A 95 4.90 -4.27 0.13
C ASN A 95 4.61 -4.59 -1.35
N CYS A 96 4.25 -5.83 -1.63
CA CYS A 96 3.82 -6.28 -2.94
C CYS A 96 2.43 -6.91 -2.82
N PHE A 97 1.55 -6.58 -3.75
CA PHE A 97 0.22 -7.16 -3.86
C PHE A 97 0.04 -7.65 -5.29
N THR A 98 -0.37 -8.90 -5.46
CA THR A 98 -0.64 -9.48 -6.77
C THR A 98 -2.04 -10.05 -6.76
N SER A 99 -2.84 -9.73 -7.78
CA SER A 99 -4.14 -10.32 -8.02
C SER A 99 -4.16 -10.93 -9.41
N ILE A 100 -4.58 -12.18 -9.50
CA ILE A 100 -4.93 -12.81 -10.78
C ILE A 100 -6.44 -12.73 -10.92
N ILE A 101 -6.91 -12.19 -12.04
CA ILE A 101 -8.30 -11.83 -12.28
C ILE A 101 -8.75 -12.45 -13.60
N ASP A 102 -9.92 -13.07 -13.61
CA ASP A 102 -10.56 -13.59 -14.82
C ASP A 102 -10.85 -12.46 -15.81
N SER A 103 -10.47 -12.65 -17.07
CA SER A 103 -10.66 -11.58 -18.06
C SER A 103 -12.11 -11.39 -18.50
N GLU A 104 -12.95 -12.41 -18.37
CA GLU A 104 -14.35 -12.38 -18.80
C GLU A 104 -15.26 -11.78 -17.73
N ASN A 105 -15.11 -12.22 -16.47
CA ASN A 105 -15.99 -11.83 -15.37
C ASN A 105 -15.37 -10.84 -14.37
N LEU A 106 -14.08 -10.52 -14.52
CA LEU A 106 -13.32 -9.60 -13.66
C LEU A 106 -13.30 -10.00 -12.17
N GLN A 107 -13.48 -11.28 -11.86
CA GLN A 107 -13.39 -11.80 -10.50
C GLN A 107 -11.97 -12.29 -10.19
N PRO A 108 -11.48 -12.07 -8.96
CA PRO A 108 -10.17 -12.56 -8.56
C PRO A 108 -10.20 -14.07 -8.37
N PHE A 109 -9.22 -14.78 -8.93
CA PHE A 109 -8.95 -16.19 -8.61
C PHE A 109 -8.01 -16.32 -7.43
N ARG A 110 -7.04 -15.42 -7.39
CA ARG A 110 -5.93 -15.49 -6.46
C ARG A 110 -5.49 -14.10 -6.08
N TYR A 111 -5.30 -13.89 -4.79
CA TYR A 111 -4.74 -12.67 -4.25
C TYR A 111 -3.57 -13.01 -3.35
N MET A 112 -2.46 -12.34 -3.56
CA MET A 112 -1.23 -12.48 -2.81
C MET A 112 -0.86 -11.14 -2.22
N LYS A 113 -0.48 -11.13 -0.95
CA LYS A 113 0.12 -9.97 -0.30
C LYS A 113 1.41 -10.36 0.38
N GLU A 114 2.45 -9.62 0.08
CA GLU A 114 3.76 -9.67 0.71
C GLU A 114 3.95 -8.35 1.41
N ILE A 115 4.07 -8.40 2.73
CA ILE A 115 4.22 -7.22 3.57
C ILE A 115 5.58 -7.27 4.22
N ASP A 116 6.40 -6.27 3.92
CA ASP A 116 7.64 -5.95 4.62
C ASP A 116 7.59 -4.46 4.96
N GLN A 117 7.26 -4.16 6.22
CA GLN A 117 7.20 -2.79 6.70
C GLN A 117 7.74 -2.66 8.12
N LYS A 118 8.46 -1.56 8.37
CA LYS A 118 9.05 -1.21 9.65
C LYS A 118 9.22 0.29 9.76
N GLY A 119 9.09 0.86 10.94
CA GLY A 119 9.39 2.28 11.12
C GLY A 119 9.17 2.75 12.55
N VAL A 120 9.52 4.00 12.81
CA VAL A 120 9.45 4.60 14.16
C VAL A 120 8.00 4.64 14.68
N PHE A 121 7.03 4.88 13.80
CA PHE A 121 5.60 5.02 14.14
C PHE A 121 4.71 3.89 13.62
N ILE A 122 5.30 2.85 13.01
CA ILE A 122 4.54 1.71 12.47
C ILE A 122 5.07 0.40 13.04
N LYS A 123 4.16 -0.56 13.26
CA LYS A 123 4.56 -1.89 13.70
C LYS A 123 5.40 -2.57 12.62
N ASP A 124 6.44 -3.25 13.08
CA ASP A 124 7.22 -4.19 12.27
C ASP A 124 6.28 -5.32 11.81
N LYS A 125 6.17 -5.51 10.50
CA LYS A 125 5.38 -6.59 9.89
C LYS A 125 6.18 -7.19 8.77
N HIS A 126 6.36 -8.50 8.87
CA HIS A 126 6.94 -9.32 7.82
C HIS A 126 6.05 -10.55 7.65
N TYR A 127 5.27 -10.58 6.58
CA TYR A 127 4.42 -11.74 6.30
C TYR A 127 4.05 -11.84 4.82
N TYR A 128 3.65 -13.05 4.46
CA TYR A 128 3.18 -13.44 3.16
C TYR A 128 1.84 -14.15 3.31
N GLN A 129 0.82 -13.73 2.57
CA GLN A 129 -0.49 -14.38 2.54
C GLN A 129 -0.95 -14.59 1.10
N ILE A 130 -1.45 -15.79 0.80
CA ILE A 130 -2.18 -16.12 -0.42
C ILE A 130 -3.63 -16.43 -0.04
N LEU A 131 -4.56 -15.86 -0.79
CA LEU A 131 -5.98 -16.19 -0.79
C LEU A 131 -6.34 -16.74 -2.16
N THR A 132 -6.94 -17.92 -2.21
CA THR A 132 -7.52 -18.49 -3.43
C THR A 132 -9.03 -18.42 -3.32
N PHE A 133 -9.69 -18.03 -4.40
CA PHE A 133 -11.14 -17.83 -4.45
C PHE A 133 -11.78 -18.85 -5.39
N ASP A 134 -12.96 -19.30 -5.02
CA ASP A 134 -13.85 -19.99 -5.95
C ASP A 134 -14.61 -18.94 -6.79
N CYS A 135 -14.48 -19.00 -8.12
CA CYS A 135 -15.11 -18.07 -9.04
C CYS A 135 -16.63 -18.11 -8.96
N ALA A 136 -17.23 -19.28 -8.74
CA ALA A 136 -18.68 -19.39 -8.72
C ALA A 136 -19.30 -18.66 -7.51
N SER A 137 -18.63 -18.73 -6.35
CA SER A 137 -19.15 -18.19 -5.10
C SER A 137 -18.46 -16.91 -4.62
N SER A 138 -17.34 -16.51 -5.25
CA SER A 138 -16.43 -15.45 -4.79
C SER A 138 -15.94 -15.63 -3.34
N LYS A 139 -16.04 -16.85 -2.80
CA LYS A 139 -15.58 -17.17 -1.45
C LYS A 139 -14.12 -17.58 -1.48
N VAL A 140 -13.42 -17.23 -0.40
CA VAL A 140 -12.06 -17.72 -0.18
C VAL A 140 -12.13 -19.20 0.17
N ILE A 141 -11.54 -20.05 -0.68
CA ILE A 141 -11.48 -21.50 -0.51
C ILE A 141 -10.16 -21.96 0.11
N GLU A 142 -9.09 -21.19 -0.06
CA GLU A 142 -7.78 -21.51 0.48
C GLU A 142 -7.11 -20.27 1.05
N ARG A 143 -6.43 -20.45 2.18
CA ARG A 143 -5.62 -19.42 2.81
C ARG A 143 -4.28 -20.01 3.20
N THR A 144 -3.22 -19.46 2.63
CA THR A 144 -1.85 -19.78 3.03
C THR A 144 -1.24 -18.57 3.69
N ASP A 145 -0.84 -18.70 4.95
CA ASP A 145 -0.18 -17.66 5.72
C ASP A 145 1.23 -18.12 6.11
N LYS A 146 2.23 -17.30 5.77
CA LYS A 146 3.60 -17.44 6.27
C LYS A 146 3.97 -16.14 6.97
N LYS A 147 4.20 -16.20 8.28
CA LYS A 147 4.89 -15.09 8.97
C LYS A 147 6.36 -15.19 8.58
N GLY A 148 6.91 -14.08 8.10
CA GLY A 148 8.36 -13.98 7.99
C GLY A 148 8.92 -13.95 9.41
N GLU A 149 9.94 -14.77 9.66
CA GLU A 149 10.73 -14.71 10.89
C GLU A 149 11.35 -13.33 11.11
#